data_AF-A0A661S8T3-F1
#
_entry.id   AF-A0A661S8T3-F1
#
_cell.length_a   1.000
_cell.length_b   1.000
_cell.length_c   1.000
_cell.angle_alpha   90.00
_cell.angle_beta   90.00
_cell.angle_gamma   90.00
#
_symmetry.space_group_name_H-M   'P 1'
#
loop_
_entity.id
_entity.type
_entity.pdbx_description
1 polymer ?
#
loop_
_entity_poly.entity_id
_entity_poly.type
_entity_poly.pdbx_seq_one_letter_code
_entity_poly.pdbx_strand_id
1 'polypeptide(L)' 'MTFEQKLEKLFGHWIDHNDSHKDTFFIWAGRAKEAGLTEVADNIEKAGQLSEDVTRQLKDALNKLKG' A
#
# COMPACT_ATOMS: atom_id res chain seq x y z
N MET A 1 -10.49 19.43 16.31
CA MET A 1 -10.21 18.77 15.02
C MET A 1 -11.52 18.39 14.39
N THR A 2 -11.83 18.91 13.20
CA THR A 2 -13.04 18.57 12.45
C THR A 2 -12.99 17.13 11.95
N PHE A 3 -14.08 16.64 11.36
CA PHE A 3 -14.12 15.31 10.78
C PHE A 3 -13.16 15.19 9.58
N GLU A 4 -13.11 16.23 8.74
CA GLU A 4 -12.22 16.34 7.59
C GLU A 4 -10.76 16.31 8.03
N GLN A 5 -10.40 17.08 9.06
CA GLN A 5 -9.03 17.07 9.62
C GLN A 5 -8.64 15.70 10.22
N LYS A 6 -9.61 14.94 10.75
CA LYS A 6 -9.37 13.56 11.20
C LYS A 6 -9.11 12.64 10.01
N LEU A 7 -9.93 12.72 8.96
CA LEU A 7 -9.76 11.93 7.74
C LEU A 7 -8.43 12.23 7.05
N GLU A 8 -8.03 13.50 6.96
CA GLU A 8 -6.74 13.89 6.39
C GLU A 8 -5.58 13.21 7.11
N LYS A 9 -5.56 13.22 8.45
CA LYS A 9 -4.53 12.55 9.24
C LYS A 9 -4.53 11.04 9.05
N LEU A 10 -5.71 10.42 9.01
CA LEU A 10 -5.85 8.97 8.82
C LEU A 10 -5.37 8.55 7.43
N PHE A 11 -5.78 9.26 6.38
CA PHE A 11 -5.35 8.97 5.02
C PHE A 11 -3.85 9.12 4.86
N GLY A 12 -3.25 10.19 5.41
CA GLY A 12 -1.80 10.36 5.40
C GLY A 12 -1.08 9.17 6.07
N HIS A 13 -1.51 8.80 7.28
CA HIS A 13 -0.91 7.67 8.00
C HIS A 13 -1.02 6.34 7.24
N TRP A 14 -2.18 6.04 6.66
CA TRP A 14 -2.39 4.80 5.90
C TRP A 14 -1.62 4.78 4.58
N ILE A 15 -1.54 5.91 3.88
CA ILE A 15 -0.73 6.03 2.65
C ILE A 15 0.73 5.72 2.94
N ASP A 16 1.31 6.38 3.95
CA ASP A 16 2.71 6.17 4.34
C ASP A 16 2.99 4.71 4.73
N HIS A 17 2.07 4.12 5.51
CA HIS A 17 2.19 2.74 5.95
C HIS A 17 2.06 1.73 4.79
N ASN A 18 1.12 1.95 3.88
CA ASN A 18 0.93 1.08 2.72
C ASN A 18 2.13 1.16 1.77
N ASP A 19 2.68 2.34 1.50
CA ASP A 19 3.87 2.50 0.66
C ASP A 19 5.06 1.73 1.28
N SER A 20 5.27 1.81 2.60
CA SER A 20 6.29 1.00 3.31
C SER A 20 6.05 -0.51 3.23
N HIS A 21 4.80 -0.96 3.34
CA HIS A 21 4.47 -2.39 3.25
C HIS A 21 4.62 -2.93 1.84
N LYS A 22 4.19 -2.18 0.83
CA LYS A 22 4.33 -2.51 -0.59
C LYS A 22 5.79 -2.77 -0.94
N ASP A 23 6.70 -1.88 -0.57
CA ASP A 23 8.13 -2.03 -0.85
C ASP A 23 8.68 -3.30 -0.21
N THR A 24 8.26 -3.59 1.02
CA THR A 24 8.64 -4.81 1.74
C THR A 24 8.09 -6.07 1.05
N PHE A 25 6.86 -6.04 0.54
CA PHE A 25 6.28 -7.15 -0.21
C PHE A 25 7.09 -7.44 -1.47
N PHE A 26 7.42 -6.44 -2.29
CA PHE A 26 8.22 -6.68 -3.50
C PHE A 26 9.62 -7.23 -3.19
N ILE A 27 10.27 -6.75 -2.13
CA ILE A 27 11.56 -7.31 -1.67
C ILE A 27 11.43 -8.80 -1.33
N TRP A 28 10.38 -9.18 -0.59
CA TRP A 28 10.20 -10.57 -0.17
C TRP A 28 9.66 -11.47 -1.28
N ALA A 29 8.91 -10.94 -2.24
CA ALA A 29 8.55 -11.65 -3.46
C ALA A 29 9.82 -12.02 -4.24
N GLY A 30 10.76 -11.07 -4.40
CA GLY A 30 12.06 -11.33 -5.01
C GLY A 30 12.84 -12.44 -4.30
N ARG A 31 12.96 -12.35 -2.97
CA ARG A 31 13.63 -13.38 -2.15
C ARG A 31 12.96 -14.75 -2.23
N ALA A 32 11.63 -14.81 -2.24
CA ALA A 32 10.89 -16.05 -2.39
C ALA A 32 11.15 -16.69 -3.77
N LYS A 33 11.24 -15.86 -4.81
CA LYS A 33 11.58 -16.31 -6.17
C LYS A 33 13.00 -16.86 -6.25
N GLU A 34 13.97 -16.19 -5.64
CA GLU A 34 15.36 -16.66 -5.53
C GLU A 34 15.46 -18.00 -4.77
N ALA A 35 14.58 -18.23 -3.80
CA ALA A 35 14.49 -19.48 -3.04
C ALA A 35 13.73 -20.61 -3.78
N GLY A 36 13.25 -20.39 -5.01
CA GLY A 36 12.49 -21.37 -5.78
C GLY A 36 11.02 -21.51 -5.35
N LEU A 37 10.51 -20.61 -4.51
CA LEU A 37 9.13 -20.60 -4.03
C LEU A 37 8.24 -19.74 -4.93
N THR A 38 8.18 -20.08 -6.22
CA THR A 38 7.53 -19.25 -7.25
C THR A 38 6.08 -18.89 -6.92
N GLU A 39 5.23 -19.85 -6.54
CA GLU A 39 3.82 -19.57 -6.22
C GLU A 39 3.65 -18.67 -4.99
N VAL A 40 4.58 -18.77 -4.03
CA VAL A 40 4.60 -17.88 -2.85
C VAL A 40 5.02 -16.47 -3.28
N ALA A 41 6.04 -16.35 -4.12
CA ALA A 41 6.49 -15.09 -4.67
C ALA A 41 5.36 -14.38 -5.44
N ASP A 42 4.62 -15.11 -6.29
CA ASP A 42 3.52 -14.58 -7.07
C ASP A 42 2.40 -14.02 -6.19
N ASN A 43 2.07 -14.72 -5.09
CA ASN A 43 1.08 -14.25 -4.12
C ASN A 43 1.55 -12.99 -3.36
N ILE A 44 2.82 -12.92 -2.98
CA ILE A 44 3.38 -11.73 -2.31
C ILE A 44 3.40 -10.54 -3.28
N GLU A 45 3.80 -10.76 -4.54
CA GLU A 45 3.77 -9.72 -5.57
C GLU A 45 2.34 -9.20 -5.80
N LYS A 46 1.37 -10.11 -5.85
CA LYS A 46 -0.04 -9.74 -5.97
C LYS A 46 -0.53 -8.93 -4.78
N ALA A 47 -0.09 -9.25 -3.57
CA ALA A 47 -0.38 -8.44 -2.38
C ALA A 47 0.21 -7.02 -2.47
N GLY A 48 1.43 -6.88 -3.00
CA GLY A 48 2.05 -5.59 -3.32
C GLY A 48 1.21 -4.75 -4.28
N GLN A 49 0.76 -5.35 -5.39
CA GLN A 49 -0.09 -4.67 -6.38
C GLN A 49 -1.43 -4.23 -5.79
N LEU A 50 -2.09 -5.09 -5.01
CA LEU A 50 -3.36 -4.74 -4.34
C LEU A 50 -3.16 -3.62 -3.30
N SER A 51 -2.04 -3.61 -2.59
CA SER A 51 -1.71 -2.53 -1.65
C SER A 51 -1.51 -1.19 -2.38
N GLU A 52 -0.92 -1.20 -3.58
CA GLU A 52 -0.80 -0.02 -4.42
C GLU A 52 -2.17 0.51 -4.86
N ASP A 53 -3.09 -0.37 -5.25
CA ASP A 53 -4.46 0.02 -5.59
C ASP A 53 -5.20 0.66 -4.41
N VAL A 54 -5.07 0.11 -3.21
CA VAL A 54 -5.62 0.70 -1.97
C VAL A 54 -5.02 2.09 -1.75
N THR A 55 -3.71 2.22 -1.89
CA THR A 55 -2.99 3.49 -1.70
C THR A 55 -3.44 4.55 -2.70
N ARG A 56 -3.70 4.17 -3.96
CA ARG A 56 -4.24 5.07 -4.99
C ARG A 56 -5.62 5.58 -4.60
N GLN A 57 -6.52 4.71 -4.13
CA GLN A 57 -7.85 5.14 -3.67
C GLN A 57 -7.78 6.12 -2.49
N LEU A 58 -6.85 5.91 -1.55
CA LEU A 58 -6.64 6.82 -0.42
C LEU A 58 -6.06 8.17 -0.87
N LYS A 59 -5.09 8.18 -1.80
CA LYS A 59 -4.55 9.40 -2.41
C LYS A 59 -5.66 10.18 -3.12
N ASP A 60 -6.50 9.50 -3.88
CA ASP A 60 -7.65 10.11 -4.58
C ASP A 60 -8.71 10.65 -3.62
N ALA A 61 -8.97 9.97 -2.50
CA ALA A 61 -9.89 10.44 -1.46
C ALA A 61 -9.32 11.67 -0.73
N LEU A 62 -8.02 11.65 -0.41
CA LEU A 62 -7.32 12.77 0.21
C LEU A 62 -7.33 14.02 -0.68
N ASN A 63 -7.14 13.85 -1.99
CA ASN A 63 -7.23 14.95 -2.95
C ASN A 63 -8.63 15.56 -2.97
N LYS A 64 -9.68 14.74 -3.08
CA LYS A 64 -11.09 15.21 -3.04
C LYS A 64 -11.47 15.88 -1.72
N LEU A 65 -10.85 15.47 -0.61
CA LEU A 65 -11.07 16.08 0.70
C LEU A 65 -10.47 17.49 0.81
N LYS A 66 -9.39 17.77 0.07
CA LYS A 66 -8.66 19.05 0.10
C LYS A 66 -9.20 20.10 -0.86
N GLY A 67 -10.01 19.69 -1.85
CA GLY A 67 -10.55 20.55 -2.91
C GLY A 67 -9.73 20.43 -4.18
#